data_AF-S6DFB5-F1
#
_entry.id   AF-S6DFB5-F1
#
_cell.length_a   1.000
_cell.length_b   1.000
_cell.length_c   1.000
_cell.angle_alpha   90.00
_cell.angle_beta   90.00
_cell.angle_gamma   90.00
#
_symmetry.space_group_name_H-M   'P 1'
#
loop_
_entity.id
_entity.type
_entity.pdbx_description
1 polymer ?
#
loop_
_entity_poly.entity_id
_entity_poly.type
_entity_poly.pdbx_seq_one_letter_code
_entity_poly.pdbx_strand_id
1 'polypeptide(L)'
;MSAVDIIEKVAKRMGLQLNILPNGVVIVIKDGIAFVQISVVRDVYYIRYLIKNEAYILRRLNEKTAELILDEKLDETNALKIPDV
;
A
#
# COMPACT_ATOMS: atom_id res chain seq x y z
N MET A 1 -6.03 7.18 13.92
CA MET A 1 -6.46 6.61 12.62
C MET A 1 -5.75 5.30 12.42
N SER A 2 -6.50 4.29 12.03
CA SER A 2 -5.96 2.99 11.62
C SER A 2 -5.21 3.13 10.30
N ALA A 3 -4.40 2.13 9.96
CA ALA A 3 -3.74 2.04 8.66
C ALA A 3 -4.73 2.07 7.50
N VAL A 4 -5.85 1.36 7.69
CA VAL A 4 -6.94 1.27 6.73
C VAL A 4 -7.55 2.65 6.50
N ASP A 5 -7.80 3.42 7.57
CA ASP A 5 -8.38 4.77 7.45
C ASP A 5 -7.49 5.70 6.63
N ILE A 6 -6.16 5.61 6.81
CA ILE A 6 -5.19 6.42 6.06
C ILE A 6 -5.23 6.04 4.58
N ILE A 7 -5.16 4.74 4.27
CA ILE A 7 -5.17 4.26 2.88
C ILE A 7 -6.51 4.59 2.21
N GLU A 8 -7.64 4.38 2.89
CA GLU A 8 -8.98 4.70 2.38
C GLU A 8 -9.15 6.18 2.08
N LYS A 9 -8.70 7.05 2.99
CA LYS A 9 -8.75 8.48 2.79
C LYS A 9 -7.99 8.90 1.54
N VAL A 10 -6.76 8.40 1.36
CA VAL A 10 -5.92 8.77 0.21
C VAL A 10 -6.45 8.15 -1.09
N ALA A 11 -6.80 6.86 -1.08
CA ALA A 11 -7.36 6.17 -2.23
C ALA A 11 -8.61 6.87 -2.77
N LYS A 12 -9.51 7.29 -1.87
CA LYS A 12 -10.72 8.05 -2.24
C LYS A 12 -10.38 9.39 -2.89
N ARG A 13 -9.38 10.13 -2.40
CA ARG A 13 -8.92 11.38 -3.04
C ARG A 13 -8.39 11.14 -4.46
N MET A 14 -7.78 9.99 -4.68
CA MET A 14 -7.19 9.60 -5.97
C MET A 14 -8.17 8.89 -6.91
N GLY A 15 -9.44 8.72 -6.51
CA GLY A 15 -10.44 7.99 -7.31
C GLY A 15 -10.20 6.48 -7.41
N LEU A 16 -9.43 5.91 -6.48
CA LEU A 16 -9.09 4.49 -6.42
C LEU A 16 -10.12 3.72 -5.58
N GLN A 17 -10.33 2.46 -5.94
CA GLN A 17 -11.19 1.56 -5.18
C GLN A 17 -10.35 0.71 -4.22
N LEU A 18 -10.92 0.33 -3.08
CA LEU A 18 -10.29 -0.55 -2.10
C LEU A 18 -11.15 -1.78 -1.87
N ASN A 19 -10.49 -2.92 -1.68
CA ASN A 19 -11.08 -4.12 -1.13
C ASN A 19 -10.33 -4.50 0.15
N ILE A 20 -11.03 -4.50 1.28
CA ILE A 20 -10.45 -4.80 2.60
C ILE A 20 -10.87 -6.23 2.95
N LEU A 21 -9.89 -7.12 3.05
CA LEU A 21 -10.13 -8.52 3.36
C LEU A 21 -10.39 -8.71 4.87
N PRO A 22 -11.06 -9.81 5.28
CA PRO A 22 -11.35 -10.09 6.70
C PRO A 22 -10.12 -10.15 7.61
N ASN A 23 -8.94 -10.44 7.05
CA ASN A 23 -7.66 -10.47 7.77
C ASN A 23 -6.96 -9.10 7.84
N GLY A 24 -7.61 -8.01 7.40
CA GLY A 24 -7.08 -6.66 7.43
C GLY A 24 -6.12 -6.31 6.30
N VAL A 25 -5.93 -7.20 5.33
CA VAL A 25 -5.19 -6.90 4.10
C VAL A 25 -6.01 -5.95 3.23
N VAL A 26 -5.38 -4.88 2.77
CA VAL A 26 -5.98 -3.89 1.87
C VAL A 26 -5.48 -4.14 0.45
N ILE A 27 -6.39 -4.35 -0.48
CA ILE A 27 -6.11 -4.41 -1.91
C ILE A 27 -6.59 -3.12 -2.55
N VAL A 28 -5.72 -2.47 -3.31
CA VAL A 28 -6.03 -1.26 -4.07
C VAL A 28 -6.27 -1.63 -5.52
N ILE A 29 -7.40 -1.17 -6.05
CA ILE A 29 -7.88 -1.43 -7.40
C ILE A 29 -7.82 -0.12 -8.19
N LYS A 30 -7.14 -0.17 -9.35
CA LYS A 30 -7.01 0.92 -10.33
C LYS A 30 -7.42 0.38 -11.68
N ASP A 31 -8.36 1.04 -12.34
CA ASP A 31 -8.86 0.65 -13.67
C ASP A 31 -9.32 -0.83 -13.75
N GLY A 32 -9.96 -1.31 -12.67
CA GLY A 32 -10.45 -2.69 -12.58
C GLY A 32 -9.39 -3.75 -12.25
N ILE A 33 -8.13 -3.35 -12.05
CA ILE A 33 -7.01 -4.25 -11.77
C ILE A 33 -6.50 -4.03 -10.35
N ALA A 34 -6.33 -5.12 -9.59
CA ALA A 34 -5.63 -5.08 -8.31
C ALA A 34 -4.14 -4.80 -8.57
N PHE A 35 -3.62 -3.66 -8.10
CA PHE A 35 -2.24 -3.26 -8.40
C PHE A 35 -1.35 -3.16 -7.16
N VAL A 36 -1.92 -2.92 -5.98
CA VAL A 36 -1.20 -2.88 -4.71
C VAL A 36 -1.91 -3.72 -3.66
N GLN A 37 -1.14 -4.53 -2.94
CA GLN A 37 -1.57 -5.20 -1.71
C GLN A 37 -0.79 -4.63 -0.53
N ILE A 38 -1.50 -4.27 0.53
CA ILE A 38 -0.96 -3.71 1.77
C ILE A 38 -1.37 -4.63 2.92
N SER A 39 -0.39 -5.13 3.67
CA SER A 39 -0.62 -6.00 4.82
C SER A 39 0.10 -5.43 6.04
N VAL A 40 -0.52 -5.51 7.22
CA VAL A 40 0.11 -5.08 8.47
C VAL A 40 0.56 -6.30 9.24
N VAL A 41 1.85 -6.38 9.56
CA VAL A 41 2.41 -7.44 10.39
C VAL A 41 3.06 -6.79 11.60
N ARG A 42 2.46 -6.99 12.78
CA ARG A 42 2.82 -6.27 14.02
C ARG A 42 2.71 -4.75 13.83
N ASP A 43 3.84 -4.07 13.71
CA ASP A 43 4.01 -2.63 13.62
C ASP A 43 4.61 -2.17 12.28
N VAL A 44 4.75 -3.09 11.31
CA VAL A 44 5.27 -2.80 9.97
C VAL A 44 4.25 -3.06 8.88
N TYR A 45 4.38 -2.30 7.80
CA TYR A 45 3.54 -2.35 6.61
C TYR A 45 4.29 -3.06 5.49
N TYR A 46 3.73 -4.17 5.02
CA TYR A 46 4.20 -4.89 3.85
C TYR A 46 3.43 -4.42 2.62
N ILE A 47 4.14 -3.91 1.62
CA ILE A 47 3.58 -3.36 0.39
C ILE A 47 4.03 -4.23 -0.77
N ARG A 48 3.10 -4.80 -1.52
CA ARG A 48 3.37 -5.57 -2.75
C ARG A 48 2.73 -4.87 -3.94
N TYR A 49 3.56 -4.47 -4.89
CA TYR A 49 3.11 -4.07 -6.22
C TYR A 49 2.88 -5.31 -7.06
N LEU A 50 1.62 -5.58 -7.37
CA LEU A 50 1.19 -6.80 -8.07
C LEU A 50 1.58 -6.77 -9.56
N ILE A 51 1.71 -5.58 -10.15
CA ILE A 51 2.05 -5.40 -11.58
C ILE A 51 3.57 -5.32 -11.79
N LYS A 52 4.30 -4.69 -10.85
CA LYS A 52 5.75 -4.45 -10.99
C LYS A 52 6.64 -5.56 -10.45
N ASN A 53 6.04 -6.56 -9.78
CA ASN A 53 6.76 -7.59 -9.05
C ASN A 53 7.77 -7.01 -8.04
N GLU A 54 7.35 -5.99 -7.30
CA GLU A 54 8.19 -5.34 -6.29
C GLU A 54 7.51 -5.38 -4.93
N ALA A 55 8.30 -5.57 -3.88
CA ALA A 55 7.81 -5.59 -2.51
C ALA A 55 8.68 -4.75 -1.59
N TYR A 56 8.04 -4.13 -0.60
CA TYR A 56 8.67 -3.20 0.32
C TYR A 56 8.15 -3.39 1.75
N ILE A 57 9.01 -3.10 2.72
CA ILE A 57 8.67 -2.96 4.14
C ILE A 57 8.75 -1.49 4.51
N LEU A 58 7.66 -0.96 5.05
CA LEU A 58 7.54 0.40 5.54
C LEU A 58 7.28 0.39 7.06
N ARG A 59 8.01 1.21 7.82
CA ARG A 59 7.89 1.30 9.29
C ARG A 59 6.89 2.36 9.76
N ARG A 60 6.52 3.31 8.90
CA ARG A 60 5.63 4.43 9.24
C ARG A 60 4.68 4.72 8.09
N LEU A 61 3.39 4.64 8.38
CA LEU A 61 2.33 5.00 7.46
C LEU A 61 1.69 6.34 7.88
N ASN A 62 1.69 7.30 6.97
CA ASN A 62 0.95 8.55 7.06
C ASN A 62 0.38 8.87 5.67
N GLU A 63 -0.37 9.96 5.54
CA GLU A 63 -0.98 10.32 4.25
C GLU A 63 0.06 10.48 3.12
N LYS A 64 1.22 11.09 3.41
CA LYS A 64 2.29 11.26 2.43
C LYS A 64 2.85 9.93 1.96
N THR A 65 3.14 9.00 2.88
CA THR A 65 3.65 7.69 2.47
C THR A 65 2.58 6.84 1.81
N ALA A 66 1.31 6.98 2.20
CA ALA A 66 0.19 6.38 1.49
C ALA A 66 0.06 6.90 0.05
N GLU A 67 0.20 8.20 -0.18
CA GLU A 67 0.25 8.77 -1.54
C GLU A 67 1.38 8.14 -2.37
N LEU A 68 2.59 8.04 -1.80
CA LEU A 68 3.73 7.40 -2.47
C LEU A 68 3.52 5.89 -2.72
N ILE A 69 2.78 5.18 -1.86
CA ILE A 69 2.37 3.79 -2.12
C ILE A 69 1.45 3.75 -3.35
N LEU A 70 0.45 4.61 -3.40
CA LEU A 70 -0.58 4.58 -4.44
C LEU A 70 -0.10 5.15 -5.79
N ASP A 71 0.92 6.03 -5.78
CA ASP A 71 1.63 6.52 -6.95
C ASP A 71 2.78 5.60 -7.40
N GLU A 72 3.01 4.48 -6.69
CA GLU A 72 4.05 3.51 -6.99
C GLU A 72 5.48 4.08 -6.96
N LYS A 73 5.75 4.98 -6.01
CA LYS A 73 7.01 5.72 -5.80
C LYS A 73 7.66 5.41 -4.45
N LEU A 74 7.53 4.17 -3.98
CA LEU A 74 8.08 3.80 -2.66
C LEU A 74 9.60 3.74 -2.64
N ASP A 75 10.20 3.51 -3.79
CA ASP A 75 11.64 3.58 -4.05
C ASP A 75 12.24 4.96 -3.77
N GLU A 76 11.44 6.03 -3.83
CA GLU A 76 11.84 7.39 -3.45
C GLU A 76 11.89 7.62 -1.91
N THR A 77 11.63 6.57 -1.11
CA THR A 77 11.56 6.65 0.35
C THR A 77 12.61 5.77 1.04
N ASN A 78 12.68 5.85 2.37
CA ASN A 78 13.48 4.94 3.20
C ASN A 78 12.80 3.56 3.41
N ALA A 79 11.85 3.17 2.55
CA ALA A 79 11.26 1.85 2.60
C ALA A 79 12.29 0.79 2.24
N LEU A 80 12.27 -0.33 2.94
CA LEU A 80 13.20 -1.43 2.68
C LEU A 80 12.63 -2.28 1.55
N LYS A 81 13.24 -2.21 0.37
CA LYS A 81 12.93 -3.11 -0.74
C LYS A 81 13.29 -4.53 -0.36
N ILE A 82 12.40 -5.48 -0.61
CA ILE A 82 12.65 -6.89 -0.38
C ILE A 82 13.26 -7.45 -1.67
N PRO A 83 14.54 -7.86 -1.67
CA PRO A 83 15.14 -8.52 -2.82
C PRO A 83 14.45 -9.88 -3.05
N ASP A 84 14.31 -10.25 -4.31
CA ASP A 84 13.91 -11.60 -4.75
C ASP A 84 12.45 -12.05 -4.51
N VAL A 85 11.49 -11.12 -4.57
CA VAL A 85 10.05 -11.48 -4.58
C VAL A 85 9.38 -11.28 -5.92
#